data_AF-A0A2V7AKI3-F1
#
_entry.id   AF-A0A2V7AKI3-F1
#
_cell.length_a   1.000
_cell.length_b   1.000
_cell.length_c   1.000
_cell.angle_alpha   90.00
_cell.angle_beta   90.00
_cell.angle_gamma   90.00
#
_symmetry.space_group_name_H-M   'P 1'
#
loop_
_entity.id
_entity.type
_entity.pdbx_description
1 polymer ?
#
loop_
_entity_poly.entity_id
_entity_poly.type
_entity_poly.pdbx_seq_one_letter_code
_entity_poly.pdbx_strand_id
1 'polypeptide(L)'
;MTLNLADALSGRAKLEGIQWMLRSGAPRRALRRKLSSLLAAPAMLGPCQLRYARLGPGCTLTAYYDALVSIEGTKGYGARPVAVTLRPDGDDNRHHGSADLVEIQAEAVRHGVAAPFRQLTADLPEWSMHLQVAPLDARFPQLVRWSDPCYARDAIAGACAASEVARDQLPASHYAVTLVRYRPAKRHVLRYDPLETPERGTVFAKLYPSEKGERVHRVATQVAEWLGDHREGMTSVRPLAYVAEDAVVLYPRVVGAPLCDYLRRPGPGVARCLERAGAALHALHSLPQAVAGPLPVHDFAAEIREVARDSAHVPALLPTIGAAIGALLDRAQAVRERLPQEPPTFTHRDFKCEHLLVAPGRLTLIDFDRCALADPAYDIGKFLADLQSWFFVYNQQGLEQAQERFLAGYAPGAPTERLLRARLYEAVQLVQMTVLRARLFEHHAAYRIERLIGRAQAVMNNLQSVLDLTRSLVNRKQPAAISG
;
A
#
# COMPACT_ATOMS: atom_id res chain seq x y z
N MET A 1 -12.08 18.36 29.59
CA MET A 1 -13.06 17.33 29.19
C MET A 1 -12.37 15.98 29.29
N THR A 2 -12.81 15.10 30.18
CA THR A 2 -12.19 13.79 30.39
C THR A 2 -12.67 12.87 29.27
N LEU A 3 -11.82 12.60 28.28
CA LEU A 3 -12.14 11.68 27.18
C LEU A 3 -12.43 10.28 27.74
N ASN A 4 -13.58 9.70 27.38
CA ASN A 4 -13.97 8.34 27.73
C ASN A 4 -14.06 7.46 26.47
N LEU A 5 -14.13 6.13 26.68
CA LEU A 5 -14.14 5.14 25.60
C LEU A 5 -15.32 5.31 24.63
N ALA A 6 -16.52 5.58 25.16
CA ALA A 6 -17.73 5.76 24.36
C ALA A 6 -17.62 6.96 23.41
N ASP A 7 -17.03 8.06 23.85
CA ASP A 7 -16.82 9.26 23.02
C ASP A 7 -15.74 9.05 21.95
N ALA A 8 -14.70 8.26 22.25
CA ALA A 8 -13.67 7.91 21.29
C ALA A 8 -14.19 6.95 20.19
N LEU A 9 -15.00 5.95 20.56
CA LEU A 9 -15.53 4.95 19.62
C LEU A 9 -16.75 5.45 18.83
N SER A 10 -17.55 6.37 19.38
CA SER A 10 -18.67 6.99 18.68
C SER A 10 -18.25 8.05 17.64
N GLY A 11 -16.95 8.40 17.59
CA GLY A 11 -16.45 9.48 16.74
C GLY A 11 -16.76 10.89 17.25
N ARG A 12 -17.49 11.04 18.36
CA ARG A 12 -17.80 12.36 18.96
C ARG A 12 -16.55 13.11 19.41
N ALA A 13 -15.56 12.37 19.88
CA ALA A 13 -14.25 12.91 20.24
C ALA A 13 -13.30 13.12 19.05
N LYS A 14 -13.78 12.94 17.81
CA LYS A 14 -13.05 13.22 16.57
C LYS A 14 -11.64 12.60 16.57
N LEU A 15 -10.64 13.31 16.05
CA LEU A 15 -9.26 12.83 15.97
C LEU A 15 -8.62 12.70 17.35
N GLU A 16 -8.98 13.55 18.31
CA GLU A 16 -8.46 13.53 19.68
C GLU A 16 -8.81 12.22 20.40
N GLY A 17 -10.02 11.70 20.19
CA GLY A 17 -10.45 10.41 20.71
C GLY A 17 -9.62 9.24 20.17
N ILE A 18 -9.35 9.25 18.86
CA ILE A 18 -8.48 8.23 18.22
C ILE A 18 -7.06 8.31 18.77
N GLN A 19 -6.50 9.52 18.90
CA GLN A 19 -5.17 9.71 19.45
C GLN A 19 -5.09 9.28 20.92
N TRP A 20 -6.11 9.57 21.72
CA TRP A 20 -6.23 9.11 23.10
C TRP A 20 -6.22 7.58 23.16
N MET A 21 -7.03 6.89 22.35
CA MET A 21 -7.06 5.42 22.32
C MET A 21 -5.72 4.79 21.97
N LEU A 22 -4.99 5.38 21.01
CA LEU A 22 -3.72 4.83 20.53
C LEU A 22 -2.53 5.17 21.45
N ARG A 23 -2.61 6.23 22.25
CA ARG A 23 -1.44 6.78 22.95
C ARG A 23 -1.56 6.83 24.46
N SER A 24 -2.75 6.93 25.01
CA SER A 24 -2.95 7.06 26.45
C SER A 24 -2.46 5.83 27.20
N GLY A 25 -1.97 6.05 28.41
CA GLY A 25 -1.37 4.99 29.22
C GLY A 25 -2.35 3.87 29.58
N ALA A 26 -3.63 4.19 29.82
CA ALA A 26 -4.62 3.20 30.26
C ALA A 26 -4.94 2.13 29.18
N PRO A 27 -5.36 2.47 27.94
CA PRO A 27 -5.56 1.48 26.88
C PRO A 27 -4.30 0.66 26.59
N ARG A 28 -3.12 1.32 26.57
CA ARG A 28 -1.85 0.64 26.30
C ARG A 28 -1.45 -0.35 27.41
N ARG A 29 -1.69 -0.01 28.67
CA ARG A 29 -1.45 -0.92 29.80
C ARG A 29 -2.41 -2.11 29.77
N ALA A 30 -3.68 -1.90 29.41
CA ALA A 30 -4.65 -2.98 29.24
C ALA A 30 -4.23 -3.95 28.13
N LEU A 31 -3.89 -3.42 26.94
CA LEU A 31 -3.36 -4.20 25.82
C LEU A 31 -2.13 -5.02 26.22
N ARG A 32 -1.15 -4.39 26.90
CA ARG A 32 0.07 -5.07 27.35
C ARG A 32 -0.23 -6.20 28.34
N ARG A 33 -1.07 -5.94 29.35
CA ARG A 33 -1.47 -6.97 30.33
C ARG A 33 -2.14 -8.16 29.63
N LYS A 34 -3.04 -7.91 28.67
CA LYS A 34 -3.66 -8.99 27.92
C LYS A 34 -2.63 -9.75 27.08
N LEU A 35 -1.80 -9.08 26.29
CA LEU A 35 -0.75 -9.76 25.50
C LEU A 35 0.21 -10.59 26.37
N SER A 36 0.60 -10.08 27.54
CA SER A 36 1.41 -10.82 28.50
C SER A 36 0.72 -12.10 28.99
N SER A 37 -0.60 -12.05 29.24
CA SER A 37 -1.37 -13.22 29.67
C SER A 37 -1.48 -14.33 28.63
N LEU A 38 -1.27 -14.00 27.34
CA LEU A 38 -1.29 -14.97 26.24
C LEU A 38 0.05 -15.71 26.06
N LEU A 39 1.13 -15.27 26.71
CA LEU A 39 2.45 -15.88 26.60
C LEU A 39 2.60 -17.10 27.53
N ALA A 40 3.34 -18.10 27.07
CA ALA A 40 3.84 -19.17 27.93
C ALA A 40 5.11 -18.73 28.67
N ALA A 41 5.22 -19.05 29.97
CA ALA A 41 6.50 -18.96 30.67
C ALA A 41 7.55 -19.86 29.99
N PRO A 42 8.84 -19.45 29.89
CA PRO A 42 9.46 -18.26 30.47
C PRO A 42 9.44 -17.01 29.56
N ALA A 43 8.61 -16.97 28.51
CA ALA A 43 8.57 -15.82 27.61
C ALA A 43 8.00 -14.57 28.28
N MET A 44 8.61 -13.42 28.00
CA MET A 44 8.22 -12.13 28.55
C MET A 44 7.92 -11.12 27.44
N LEU A 45 6.90 -10.29 27.69
CA LEU A 45 6.51 -9.21 26.79
C LEU A 45 7.39 -7.97 27.01
N GLY A 46 8.23 -7.66 26.04
CA GLY A 46 8.95 -6.40 25.90
C GLY A 46 8.06 -5.27 25.38
N PRO A 47 8.63 -4.22 24.76
CA PRO A 47 7.87 -3.10 24.19
C PRO A 47 6.86 -3.52 23.10
N CYS A 48 5.68 -2.88 23.09
CA CYS A 48 4.72 -2.98 21.98
C CYS A 48 4.82 -1.72 21.13
N GLN A 49 5.31 -1.82 19.89
CA GLN A 49 5.55 -0.70 19.01
C GLN A 49 4.40 -0.52 18.03
N LEU A 50 3.63 0.57 18.13
CA LEU A 50 2.59 0.90 17.16
C LEU A 50 3.26 1.24 15.81
N ARG A 51 2.96 0.46 14.77
CA ARG A 51 3.48 0.66 13.42
C ARG A 51 2.54 1.46 12.53
N TYR A 52 1.25 1.23 12.69
CA TYR A 52 0.23 1.82 11.84
C TYR A 52 -1.14 1.74 12.50
N ALA A 53 -2.00 2.71 12.21
CA ALA A 53 -3.41 2.63 12.53
C ALA A 53 -4.23 3.10 11.34
N ARG A 54 -5.43 2.52 11.17
CA ARG A 54 -6.41 2.98 10.17
C ARG A 54 -7.78 3.06 10.79
N LEU A 55 -8.59 3.97 10.27
CA LEU A 55 -10.01 4.00 10.53
C LEU A 55 -10.74 3.42 9.31
N GLY A 56 -11.56 2.40 9.54
CA GLY A 56 -12.45 1.82 8.54
C GLY A 56 -13.84 2.46 8.57
N PRO A 57 -14.76 1.98 7.72
CA PRO A 57 -16.18 2.31 7.80
C PRO A 57 -16.73 2.07 9.22
N GLY A 58 -17.75 2.86 9.62
CA GLY A 58 -18.39 2.73 10.93
C GLY A 58 -17.45 3.02 12.12
N CYS A 59 -16.41 3.84 11.93
CA CYS A 59 -15.43 4.19 12.96
C CYS A 59 -14.66 2.99 13.56
N THR A 60 -14.58 1.86 12.84
CA THR A 60 -13.75 0.72 13.28
C THR A 60 -12.27 1.08 13.18
N LEU A 61 -11.58 1.18 14.32
CA LEU A 61 -10.15 1.51 14.38
C LEU A 61 -9.33 0.22 14.42
N THR A 62 -8.46 -0.01 13.45
CA THR A 62 -7.48 -1.11 13.49
C THR A 62 -6.08 -0.57 13.66
N ALA A 63 -5.43 -0.92 14.78
CA ALA A 63 -4.05 -0.61 15.11
C ALA A 63 -3.17 -1.84 14.97
N TYR A 64 -1.95 -1.65 14.46
CA TYR A 64 -1.01 -2.73 14.15
C TYR A 64 0.28 -2.49 14.92
N TYR A 65 0.66 -3.46 15.72
CA TYR A 65 1.79 -3.41 16.62
C TYR A 65 2.82 -4.49 16.29
N ASP A 66 4.09 -4.20 16.57
CA ASP A 66 5.08 -5.25 16.81
C ASP A 66 5.19 -5.44 18.33
N ALA A 67 4.78 -6.60 18.82
CA ALA A 67 5.00 -7.02 20.20
C ALA A 67 6.39 -7.66 20.29
N LEU A 68 7.32 -7.00 20.97
CA LEU A 68 8.63 -7.57 21.21
C LEU A 68 8.54 -8.61 22.32
N VAL A 69 9.00 -9.83 22.08
CA VAL A 69 8.96 -10.96 23.02
C VAL A 69 10.37 -11.49 23.22
N SER A 70 10.77 -11.64 24.47
CA SER A 70 12.04 -12.25 24.85
C SER A 70 11.77 -13.61 25.48
N ILE A 71 12.56 -14.62 25.14
CA ILE A 71 12.52 -15.93 25.76
C ILE A 71 13.82 -16.09 26.55
N GLU A 72 13.71 -16.52 27.81
CA GLU A 72 14.87 -16.77 28.66
C GLU A 72 15.85 -17.74 27.96
N GLY A 73 17.14 -17.42 27.98
CA GLY A 73 18.18 -18.14 27.24
C GLY A 73 18.41 -17.68 25.79
N THR A 74 17.55 -16.83 25.23
CA THR A 74 17.77 -16.22 23.90
C THR A 74 18.33 -14.80 24.01
N LYS A 75 19.29 -14.43 23.15
CA LYS A 75 19.79 -13.04 23.07
C LYS A 75 18.84 -12.20 22.24
N GLY A 76 18.10 -11.29 22.89
CA GLY A 76 17.32 -10.24 22.24
C GLY A 76 15.80 -10.48 22.22
N TYR A 77 15.09 -9.67 21.42
CA TYR A 77 13.64 -9.74 21.26
C TYR A 77 13.27 -10.26 19.87
N GLY A 78 12.35 -11.22 19.80
CA GLY A 78 11.61 -11.54 18.59
C GLY A 78 10.40 -10.62 18.45
N ALA A 79 10.20 -10.02 17.27
CA ALA A 79 9.02 -9.21 17.00
C ALA A 79 7.86 -10.11 16.53
N ARG A 80 6.73 -10.07 17.25
CA ARG A 80 5.49 -10.72 16.84
C ARG A 80 4.46 -9.67 16.40
N PRO A 81 4.02 -9.67 15.13
CA PRO A 81 2.98 -8.75 14.68
C PRO A 81 1.63 -9.02 15.36
N VAL A 82 0.94 -7.96 15.77
CA VAL A 82 -0.37 -8.00 16.42
C VAL A 82 -1.28 -6.96 15.77
N ALA A 83 -2.48 -7.37 15.37
CA ALA A 83 -3.57 -6.48 14.99
C ALA A 83 -4.53 -6.32 16.17
N VAL A 84 -4.91 -5.08 16.47
CA VAL A 84 -5.89 -4.73 17.50
C VAL A 84 -7.00 -3.97 16.81
N THR A 85 -8.19 -4.56 16.76
CA THR A 85 -9.38 -3.93 16.19
C THR A 85 -10.28 -3.45 17.31
N LEU A 86 -10.65 -2.18 17.26
CA LEU A 86 -11.62 -1.56 18.14
C LEU A 86 -12.91 -1.36 17.37
N ARG A 87 -14.02 -1.87 17.91
CA ARG A 87 -15.34 -1.74 17.31
C ARG A 87 -16.28 -1.04 18.30
N PRO A 88 -17.17 -0.15 17.84
CA PRO A 88 -18.27 0.33 18.67
C PRO A 88 -19.13 -0.86 19.17
N ASP A 89 -19.65 -0.77 20.40
CA ASP A 89 -20.58 -1.80 20.91
C ASP A 89 -21.83 -1.90 20.03
N GLY A 90 -22.29 -3.12 19.76
CA GLY A 90 -23.47 -3.41 18.92
C GLY A 90 -23.17 -3.90 17.49
N ASP A 91 -21.90 -4.03 17.09
CA ASP A 91 -21.54 -4.71 15.83
C ASP A 91 -21.58 -6.24 16.05
N ASP A 92 -22.75 -6.84 15.80
CA ASP A 92 -23.09 -8.28 15.97
C ASP A 92 -22.23 -9.24 15.14
N ASN A 93 -21.31 -8.72 14.33
CA ASN A 93 -20.39 -9.52 13.54
C ASN A 93 -19.24 -10.15 14.37
N ARG A 94 -19.42 -10.31 15.69
CA ARG A 94 -18.51 -11.05 16.58
C ARG A 94 -18.41 -12.55 16.20
N HIS A 95 -19.35 -13.06 15.40
CA HIS A 95 -19.56 -14.50 15.23
C HIS A 95 -19.21 -15.08 13.85
N HIS A 96 -19.08 -14.28 12.79
CA HIS A 96 -18.62 -14.81 11.51
C HIS A 96 -17.09 -14.93 11.46
N GLY A 97 -16.60 -16.16 11.63
CA GLY A 97 -15.18 -16.53 11.56
C GLY A 97 -14.55 -16.99 12.89
N SER A 98 -15.30 -17.03 14.00
CA SER A 98 -14.75 -17.50 15.29
C SER A 98 -14.37 -18.99 15.24
N ALA A 99 -15.20 -19.83 14.62
CA ALA A 99 -14.92 -21.25 14.43
C ALA A 99 -13.65 -21.48 13.57
N ASP A 100 -13.57 -20.80 12.43
CA ASP A 100 -12.40 -20.85 11.53
C ASP A 100 -11.11 -20.46 12.26
N LEU A 101 -11.15 -19.42 13.11
CA LEU A 101 -9.98 -18.98 13.86
C LEU A 101 -9.54 -19.99 14.93
N VAL A 102 -10.45 -20.77 15.51
CA VAL A 102 -10.10 -21.85 16.45
C VAL A 102 -9.35 -22.96 15.74
N GLU A 103 -9.81 -23.38 14.56
CA GLU A 103 -9.14 -24.41 13.75
C GLU A 103 -7.76 -23.95 13.28
N ILE A 104 -7.67 -22.72 12.76
CA ILE A 104 -6.39 -22.13 12.32
C ILE A 104 -5.42 -21.98 13.50
N GLN A 105 -5.91 -21.64 14.69
CA GLN A 105 -5.05 -21.61 15.89
C GLN A 105 -4.54 -23.01 16.25
N ALA A 106 -5.39 -24.04 16.17
CA ALA A 106 -4.96 -25.41 16.42
C ALA A 106 -3.91 -25.88 15.39
N GLU A 107 -4.07 -25.50 14.11
CA GLU A 107 -3.03 -25.68 13.08
C GLU A 107 -1.73 -24.94 13.45
N ALA A 108 -1.81 -23.68 13.88
CA ALA A 108 -0.64 -22.90 14.28
C ALA A 108 0.12 -23.50 15.47
N VAL A 109 -0.60 -24.13 16.41
CA VAL A 109 0.00 -24.88 17.52
C VAL A 109 0.67 -26.15 17.01
N ARG A 110 0.03 -26.92 16.13
CA ARG A 110 0.61 -28.13 15.51
C ARG A 110 1.91 -27.84 14.74
N HIS A 111 1.94 -26.72 14.01
CA HIS A 111 3.12 -26.26 13.28
C HIS A 111 4.16 -25.57 14.18
N GLY A 112 3.90 -25.39 15.48
CA GLY A 112 4.80 -24.72 16.42
C GLY A 112 4.94 -23.20 16.20
N VAL A 113 4.25 -22.62 15.22
CA VAL A 113 4.34 -21.20 14.84
C VAL A 113 3.51 -20.28 15.74
N ALA A 114 2.67 -20.85 16.62
CA ALA A 114 1.99 -20.12 17.68
C ALA A 114 2.95 -19.66 18.79
N ALA A 115 4.02 -20.42 19.04
CA ALA A 115 4.94 -20.14 20.13
C ALA A 115 5.60 -18.73 19.98
N PRO A 116 5.87 -18.04 21.10
CA PRO A 116 5.65 -18.44 22.51
C PRO A 116 4.24 -18.12 23.04
N PHE A 117 3.28 -17.78 22.18
CA PHE A 117 1.90 -17.54 22.58
C PHE A 117 1.15 -18.87 22.73
N ARG A 118 0.35 -18.99 23.79
CA ARG A 118 -0.60 -20.10 24.00
C ARG A 118 -1.91 -19.89 23.24
N GLN A 119 -2.24 -18.63 22.97
CA GLN A 119 -3.42 -18.19 22.25
C GLN A 119 -3.04 -17.03 21.33
N LEU A 120 -3.57 -17.05 20.11
CA LEU A 120 -3.30 -16.07 19.07
C LEU A 120 -4.45 -15.08 18.89
N THR A 121 -5.53 -15.20 19.65
CA THR A 121 -6.66 -14.27 19.64
C THR A 121 -7.16 -14.04 21.05
N ALA A 122 -7.66 -12.83 21.32
CA ALA A 122 -8.31 -12.54 22.59
C ALA A 122 -9.15 -11.26 22.54
N ASP A 123 -10.21 -11.23 23.35
CA ASP A 123 -11.04 -10.04 23.56
C ASP A 123 -10.69 -9.32 24.88
N LEU A 124 -10.84 -7.99 24.86
CA LEU A 124 -10.92 -7.11 26.03
C LEU A 124 -12.21 -6.29 25.92
N PRO A 125 -13.35 -6.83 26.39
CA PRO A 125 -14.65 -6.16 26.28
C PRO A 125 -14.66 -4.78 26.93
N GLU A 126 -14.01 -4.60 28.08
CA GLU A 126 -13.87 -3.32 28.78
C GLU A 126 -13.19 -2.20 27.97
N TRP A 127 -12.51 -2.54 26.87
CA TRP A 127 -11.91 -1.58 25.94
C TRP A 127 -12.44 -1.72 24.50
N SER A 128 -13.44 -2.57 24.30
CA SER A 128 -13.97 -2.98 22.99
C SER A 128 -12.87 -3.40 22.00
N MET A 129 -11.81 -4.04 22.51
CA MET A 129 -10.64 -4.46 21.72
C MET A 129 -10.73 -5.95 21.39
N HIS A 130 -10.49 -6.28 20.13
CA HIS A 130 -10.22 -7.64 19.65
C HIS A 130 -8.77 -7.73 19.16
N LEU A 131 -8.02 -8.71 19.66
CA LEU A 131 -6.61 -8.92 19.35
C LEU A 131 -6.46 -10.12 18.43
N GLN A 132 -5.64 -10.00 17.40
CA GLN A 132 -5.16 -11.10 16.57
C GLN A 132 -3.64 -11.04 16.48
N VAL A 133 -2.97 -12.07 16.97
CA VAL A 133 -1.53 -12.28 16.92
C VAL A 133 -1.21 -13.12 15.69
N ALA A 134 -0.20 -12.72 14.92
CA ALA A 134 0.23 -13.49 13.77
C ALA A 134 0.69 -14.92 14.18
N PRO A 135 0.49 -15.95 13.36
CA PRO A 135 0.04 -15.92 11.96
C PRO A 135 -1.48 -16.10 11.73
N LEU A 136 -2.34 -15.68 12.66
CA LEU A 136 -3.77 -15.96 12.60
C LEU A 136 -4.55 -15.07 11.59
N ASP A 137 -5.16 -15.67 10.56
CA ASP A 137 -6.09 -14.96 9.67
C ASP A 137 -7.05 -15.92 8.94
N ALA A 138 -8.36 -15.80 9.21
CA ALA A 138 -9.39 -16.63 8.58
C ALA A 138 -9.47 -16.49 7.05
N ARG A 139 -9.09 -15.33 6.49
CA ARG A 139 -9.09 -15.14 5.03
C ARG A 139 -7.80 -15.63 4.35
N PHE A 140 -6.80 -15.99 5.14
CA PHE A 140 -5.49 -16.45 4.67
C PHE A 140 -5.03 -17.64 5.54
N PRO A 141 -5.78 -18.76 5.57
CA PRO A 141 -5.44 -19.90 6.42
C PRO A 141 -4.05 -20.46 6.12
N GLN A 142 -3.59 -20.37 4.87
CA GLN A 142 -2.25 -20.79 4.45
C GLN A 142 -1.12 -20.00 5.13
N LEU A 143 -1.38 -18.83 5.73
CA LEU A 143 -0.38 -18.04 6.46
C LEU A 143 0.27 -18.85 7.59
N VAL A 144 -0.47 -19.78 8.21
CA VAL A 144 0.07 -20.68 9.24
C VAL A 144 1.16 -21.57 8.66
N ARG A 145 0.86 -22.31 7.58
CA ARG A 145 1.82 -23.22 6.93
C ARG A 145 3.02 -22.48 6.39
N TRP A 146 2.83 -21.33 5.75
CA TRP A 146 3.94 -20.50 5.26
C TRP A 146 4.78 -19.86 6.38
N SER A 147 4.27 -19.79 7.60
CA SER A 147 5.06 -19.37 8.76
C SER A 147 5.93 -20.50 9.33
N ASP A 148 5.67 -21.75 8.96
CA ASP A 148 6.47 -22.92 9.34
C ASP A 148 7.69 -23.01 8.40
N PRO A 149 8.93 -22.91 8.93
CA PRO A 149 10.14 -23.00 8.12
C PRO A 149 10.26 -24.29 7.31
N CYS A 150 9.76 -25.43 7.82
CA CYS A 150 9.84 -26.72 7.15
C CYS A 150 8.92 -26.77 5.94
N TYR A 151 7.66 -26.37 6.12
CA TYR A 151 6.71 -26.29 5.01
C TYR A 151 7.16 -25.28 3.95
N ALA A 152 7.58 -24.08 4.37
CA ALA A 152 8.06 -23.05 3.46
C ALA A 152 9.26 -23.54 2.63
N ARG A 153 10.20 -24.29 3.23
CA ARG A 153 11.33 -24.89 2.53
C ARG A 153 10.85 -25.80 1.39
N ASP A 154 9.97 -26.75 1.71
CA ASP A 154 9.53 -27.76 0.75
C ASP A 154 8.68 -27.13 -0.36
N ALA A 155 7.82 -26.17 -0.01
CA ALA A 155 7.01 -25.41 -0.97
C ALA A 155 7.87 -24.54 -1.92
N ILE A 156 8.85 -23.82 -1.38
CA ILE A 156 9.79 -23.03 -2.20
C ILE A 156 10.61 -23.95 -3.11
N ALA A 157 11.09 -25.08 -2.58
CA ALA A 157 11.86 -26.06 -3.35
C ALA A 157 11.07 -26.63 -4.53
N GLY A 158 9.83 -27.09 -4.28
CA GLY A 158 8.95 -27.59 -5.32
C GLY A 158 8.62 -26.53 -6.37
N ALA A 159 8.36 -25.29 -5.94
CA ALA A 159 8.04 -24.18 -6.83
C ALA A 159 9.22 -23.78 -7.72
N CYS A 160 10.44 -23.74 -7.17
CA CYS A 160 11.66 -23.44 -7.93
C CYS A 160 12.00 -24.56 -8.92
N ALA A 161 11.84 -25.83 -8.53
CA ALA A 161 12.08 -26.98 -9.42
C ALA A 161 11.12 -27.03 -10.63
N ALA A 162 9.88 -26.60 -10.43
CA ALA A 162 8.87 -26.50 -11.49
C ALA A 162 9.03 -25.25 -12.38
N SER A 163 9.80 -24.25 -11.95
CA SER A 163 10.00 -22.99 -12.66
C SER A 163 11.24 -23.04 -13.54
N GLU A 164 11.08 -22.82 -14.85
CA GLU A 164 12.21 -22.73 -15.80
C GLU A 164 13.19 -21.60 -15.43
N VAL A 165 12.70 -20.56 -14.77
CA VAL A 165 13.47 -19.35 -14.39
C VAL A 165 14.29 -19.56 -13.12
N ALA A 166 13.81 -20.39 -12.20
CA ALA A 166 14.41 -20.60 -10.89
C ALA A 166 15.12 -21.96 -10.76
N ARG A 167 15.23 -22.73 -11.86
CA ARG A 167 15.81 -24.08 -11.88
C ARG A 167 17.22 -24.17 -11.30
N ASP A 168 18.03 -23.12 -11.50
CA ASP A 168 19.42 -23.06 -11.00
C ASP A 168 19.52 -22.52 -9.56
N GLN A 169 18.43 -22.04 -8.97
CA GLN A 169 18.38 -21.61 -7.58
C GLN A 169 18.08 -22.83 -6.71
N LEU A 170 19.13 -23.51 -6.22
CA LEU A 170 18.90 -24.55 -5.21
C LEU A 170 18.25 -23.91 -3.97
N PRO A 171 17.12 -24.41 -3.48
CA PRO A 171 16.46 -23.92 -2.27
C PRO A 171 17.34 -24.21 -1.04
N ALA A 172 17.45 -23.28 -0.08
CA ALA A 172 18.20 -23.53 1.15
C ALA A 172 17.57 -24.64 2.00
N SER A 173 18.39 -25.34 2.79
CA SER A 173 17.98 -26.38 3.75
C SER A 173 17.16 -25.82 4.91
N HIS A 174 17.45 -24.58 5.33
CA HIS A 174 16.78 -23.91 6.44
C HIS A 174 16.62 -22.41 6.18
N TYR A 175 15.48 -21.87 6.60
CA TYR A 175 15.15 -20.45 6.48
C TYR A 175 14.81 -19.83 7.85
N ALA A 176 15.31 -18.63 8.09
CA ALA A 176 14.69 -17.73 9.06
C ALA A 176 13.46 -17.07 8.43
N VAL A 177 12.30 -17.23 9.07
CA VAL A 177 11.03 -16.67 8.60
C VAL A 177 10.73 -15.34 9.31
N THR A 178 10.52 -14.28 8.54
CA THR A 178 10.13 -12.96 9.05
C THR A 178 8.82 -12.51 8.41
N LEU A 179 7.80 -12.22 9.21
CA LEU A 179 6.57 -11.57 8.72
C LEU A 179 6.83 -10.09 8.50
N VAL A 180 7.16 -9.71 7.26
CA VAL A 180 7.38 -8.32 6.83
C VAL A 180 6.10 -7.51 6.93
N ARG A 181 4.97 -8.13 6.60
CA ARG A 181 3.67 -7.46 6.64
C ARG A 181 2.61 -8.44 7.12
N TYR A 182 1.94 -8.09 8.21
CA TYR A 182 0.77 -8.80 8.72
C TYR A 182 -0.39 -7.83 8.81
N ARG A 183 -1.38 -8.01 7.93
CA ARG A 183 -2.61 -7.19 7.89
C ARG A 183 -3.80 -8.11 7.70
N PRO A 184 -4.39 -8.60 8.82
CA PRO A 184 -5.52 -9.50 8.76
C PRO A 184 -6.62 -9.04 7.80
N ALA A 185 -7.18 -10.01 7.08
CA ALA A 185 -8.17 -9.88 6.04
C ALA A 185 -7.75 -9.03 4.82
N LYS A 186 -6.47 -8.64 4.70
CA LYS A 186 -6.00 -7.75 3.62
C LYS A 186 -4.76 -8.22 2.88
N ARG A 187 -3.64 -8.41 3.59
CA ARG A 187 -2.35 -8.69 2.93
C ARG A 187 -1.32 -9.24 3.92
N HIS A 188 -0.58 -10.23 3.45
CA HIS A 188 0.57 -10.77 4.16
C HIS A 188 1.78 -10.89 3.25
N VAL A 189 2.95 -10.56 3.79
CA VAL A 189 4.24 -10.74 3.12
C VAL A 189 5.21 -11.34 4.12
N LEU A 190 5.80 -12.47 3.75
CA LEU A 190 6.85 -13.15 4.50
C LEU A 190 8.18 -13.02 3.77
N ARG A 191 9.26 -13.01 4.53
CA ARG A 191 10.64 -13.03 4.05
C ARG A 191 11.33 -14.27 4.61
N TYR A 192 12.02 -14.98 3.75
CA TYR A 192 12.78 -16.19 4.05
C TYR A 192 14.25 -15.88 3.80
N ASP A 193 15.03 -15.83 4.87
CA ASP A 193 16.48 -15.63 4.81
C ASP A 193 17.17 -16.98 4.99
N PRO A 194 17.95 -17.47 4.01
CA PRO A 194 18.74 -18.70 4.15
C PRO A 194 19.68 -18.64 5.36
N LEU A 195 19.70 -19.68 6.19
CA LEU A 195 20.58 -19.73 7.38
C LEU A 195 22.00 -20.20 7.06
N GLU A 196 22.15 -21.14 6.13
CA GLU A 196 23.43 -21.82 5.87
C GLU A 196 24.18 -21.26 4.66
N THR A 197 23.44 -20.68 3.71
CA THR A 197 23.98 -20.27 2.41
C THR A 197 23.40 -18.90 2.01
N PRO A 198 23.95 -17.79 2.52
CA PRO A 198 23.46 -16.44 2.22
C PRO A 198 23.43 -16.12 0.73
N GLU A 199 24.29 -16.80 -0.05
CA GLU A 199 24.40 -16.71 -1.51
C GLU A 199 23.14 -17.21 -2.24
N ARG A 200 22.33 -18.09 -1.63
CA ARG A 200 21.08 -18.60 -2.21
C ARG A 200 19.97 -17.55 -2.30
N GLY A 201 20.19 -16.36 -1.74
CA GLY A 201 19.31 -15.20 -1.88
C GLY A 201 18.08 -15.26 -0.99
N THR A 202 17.70 -14.10 -0.46
CA THR A 202 16.45 -13.95 0.30
C THR A 202 15.24 -14.11 -0.63
N VAL A 203 14.24 -14.88 -0.20
CA VAL A 203 12.96 -15.06 -0.91
C VAL A 203 11.85 -14.31 -0.17
N PHE A 204 10.90 -13.75 -0.91
CA PHE A 204 9.69 -13.14 -0.36
C PHE A 204 8.45 -13.91 -0.84
N ALA A 205 7.53 -14.24 0.06
CA ALA A 205 6.21 -14.76 -0.29
C ALA A 205 5.15 -13.69 -0.07
N LYS A 206 4.33 -13.46 -1.08
CA LYS A 206 3.12 -12.62 -0.99
C LYS A 206 1.90 -13.50 -1.13
N LEU A 207 1.06 -13.49 -0.10
CA LEU A 207 -0.13 -14.33 0.00
C LEU A 207 -1.36 -13.60 -0.54
N TYR A 208 -2.21 -14.34 -1.23
CA TYR A 208 -3.47 -13.84 -1.80
C TYR A 208 -4.64 -14.71 -1.32
N PRO A 209 -5.85 -14.13 -1.16
CA PRO A 209 -7.02 -14.87 -0.70
C PRO A 209 -7.74 -15.63 -1.83
N SER A 210 -7.26 -15.53 -3.09
CA SER A 210 -7.92 -16.10 -4.28
C SER A 210 -6.98 -16.10 -5.50
N GLU A 211 -7.52 -16.44 -6.68
CA GLU A 211 -6.93 -16.36 -8.04
C GLU A 211 -6.27 -15.01 -8.39
N LYS A 212 -6.44 -13.98 -7.55
CA LYS A 212 -5.67 -12.73 -7.68
C LYS A 212 -4.17 -13.00 -7.77
N GLY A 213 -3.64 -13.99 -7.03
CA GLY A 213 -2.21 -14.34 -7.05
C GLY A 213 -1.71 -14.74 -8.44
N GLU A 214 -2.46 -15.60 -9.13
CA GLU A 214 -2.12 -16.06 -10.48
C GLU A 214 -2.06 -14.91 -11.49
N ARG A 215 -3.07 -14.03 -11.46
CA ARG A 215 -3.09 -12.84 -12.32
C ARG A 215 -1.89 -11.94 -12.06
N VAL A 216 -1.54 -11.71 -10.79
CA VAL A 216 -0.40 -10.86 -10.42
C VAL A 216 0.92 -11.49 -10.87
N HIS A 217 1.09 -12.80 -10.67
CA HIS A 217 2.26 -13.54 -11.16
C HIS A 217 2.41 -13.37 -12.67
N ARG A 218 1.35 -13.65 -13.44
CA ARG A 218 1.35 -13.53 -14.90
C ARG A 218 1.71 -12.11 -15.36
N VAL A 219 1.05 -11.09 -14.81
CA VAL A 219 1.29 -9.69 -15.17
C VAL A 219 2.72 -9.27 -14.85
N ALA A 220 3.22 -9.61 -13.66
CA ALA A 220 4.58 -9.25 -13.28
C ALA A 220 5.64 -9.92 -14.17
N THR A 221 5.42 -11.19 -14.57
CA THR A 221 6.29 -11.91 -15.51
C THR A 221 6.29 -11.25 -16.89
N GLN A 222 5.11 -10.95 -17.45
CA GLN A 222 4.98 -10.33 -18.77
C GLN A 222 5.61 -8.93 -18.81
N VAL A 223 5.46 -8.14 -17.73
CA VAL A 223 6.11 -6.83 -17.63
C VAL A 223 7.63 -6.97 -17.53
N ALA A 224 8.14 -7.97 -16.81
CA ALA A 224 9.58 -8.20 -16.69
C ALA A 224 10.23 -8.56 -18.02
N GLU A 225 9.56 -9.39 -18.82
CA GLU A 225 9.97 -9.72 -20.18
C GLU A 225 9.93 -8.48 -21.08
N TRP A 226 8.81 -7.77 -21.09
CA TRP A 226 8.66 -6.54 -21.88
C TRP A 226 9.74 -5.48 -21.57
N LEU A 227 9.98 -5.18 -20.29
CA LEU A 227 10.98 -4.17 -19.93
C LEU A 227 12.41 -4.64 -20.21
N GLY A 228 12.69 -5.94 -20.07
CA GLY A 228 13.99 -6.53 -20.38
C GLY A 228 14.42 -6.32 -21.83
N ASP A 229 13.46 -6.39 -22.76
CA ASP A 229 13.72 -6.29 -24.20
C ASP A 229 13.80 -4.84 -24.71
N HIS A 230 13.20 -3.89 -23.99
CA HIS A 230 12.93 -2.56 -24.55
C HIS A 230 13.78 -1.43 -23.97
N ARG A 231 14.37 -1.55 -22.76
CA ARG A 231 15.04 -0.40 -22.10
C ARG A 231 16.26 -0.78 -21.24
N GLU A 232 17.44 -0.30 -21.64
CA GLU A 232 18.64 -0.38 -20.82
C GLU A 232 18.48 0.36 -19.47
N GLY A 233 18.88 -0.30 -18.38
CA GLY A 233 18.85 0.27 -17.03
C GLY A 233 17.47 0.37 -16.38
N MET A 234 16.43 -0.18 -17.01
CA MET A 234 15.09 -0.33 -16.44
C MET A 234 14.69 -1.80 -16.36
N THR A 235 14.21 -2.24 -15.21
CA THR A 235 13.71 -3.60 -15.04
C THR A 235 12.45 -3.61 -14.19
N SER A 236 11.71 -4.71 -14.17
CA SER A 236 10.77 -5.00 -13.09
C SER A 236 11.18 -6.27 -12.37
N VAL A 237 10.61 -6.48 -11.20
CA VAL A 237 10.78 -7.76 -10.50
C VAL A 237 10.12 -8.87 -11.29
N ARG A 238 10.92 -9.87 -11.67
CA ARG A 238 10.41 -11.15 -12.18
C ARG A 238 10.08 -12.05 -10.98
N PRO A 239 8.82 -12.50 -10.81
CA PRO A 239 8.49 -13.52 -9.82
C PRO A 239 9.31 -14.79 -10.04
N LEU A 240 9.60 -15.53 -8.97
CA LEU A 240 10.25 -16.83 -9.04
C LEU A 240 9.27 -17.92 -9.47
N ALA A 241 8.09 -17.94 -8.85
CA ALA A 241 7.04 -18.92 -9.08
C ALA A 241 5.70 -18.47 -8.49
N TYR A 242 4.63 -19.14 -8.92
CA TYR A 242 3.31 -19.11 -8.30
C TYR A 242 2.98 -20.50 -7.75
N VAL A 243 2.72 -20.58 -6.44
CA VAL A 243 2.27 -21.80 -5.76
C VAL A 243 0.75 -21.79 -5.74
N ALA A 244 0.15 -22.51 -6.69
CA ALA A 244 -1.30 -22.49 -6.92
C ALA A 244 -2.11 -23.01 -5.73
N GLU A 245 -1.63 -24.06 -5.05
CA GLU A 245 -2.30 -24.67 -3.89
C GLU A 245 -2.59 -23.67 -2.77
N ASP A 246 -1.69 -22.72 -2.56
CA ASP A 246 -1.78 -21.73 -1.49
C ASP A 246 -2.01 -20.29 -1.98
N ALA A 247 -2.18 -20.09 -3.29
CA ALA A 247 -2.26 -18.78 -3.92
C ALA A 247 -1.13 -17.82 -3.48
N VAL A 248 0.13 -18.32 -3.52
CA VAL A 248 1.33 -17.57 -3.12
C VAL A 248 2.20 -17.24 -4.31
N VAL A 249 2.61 -15.97 -4.41
CA VAL A 249 3.62 -15.55 -5.38
C VAL A 249 4.95 -15.36 -4.68
N LEU A 250 5.97 -16.05 -5.18
CA LEU A 250 7.34 -15.98 -4.70
C LEU A 250 8.12 -14.94 -5.50
N TYR A 251 8.88 -14.10 -4.79
CA TYR A 251 9.70 -13.05 -5.38
C TYR A 251 11.14 -13.16 -4.88
N PRO A 252 12.14 -12.87 -5.73
CA PRO A 252 13.51 -12.72 -5.27
C PRO A 252 13.66 -11.42 -4.49
N ARG A 253 14.74 -11.32 -3.71
CA ARG A 253 15.20 -10.03 -3.23
C ARG A 253 15.62 -9.14 -4.39
N VAL A 254 15.01 -7.96 -4.48
CA VAL A 254 15.45 -6.92 -5.41
C VAL A 254 16.52 -6.06 -4.74
N VAL A 255 17.60 -5.78 -5.47
CA VAL A 255 18.69 -4.92 -5.01
C VAL A 255 18.29 -3.45 -5.19
N GLY A 256 18.63 -2.62 -4.21
CA GLY A 256 18.42 -1.17 -4.24
C GLY A 256 17.66 -0.66 -3.03
N ALA A 257 17.56 0.66 -2.94
CA ALA A 257 16.75 1.36 -1.96
C ALA A 257 15.56 2.04 -2.67
N PRO A 258 14.39 2.17 -2.04
CA PRO A 258 13.25 2.81 -2.67
C PRO A 258 13.56 4.29 -2.98
N LEU A 259 13.05 4.80 -4.10
CA LEU A 259 13.26 6.17 -4.55
C LEU A 259 12.88 7.20 -3.47
N CYS A 260 11.87 6.89 -2.64
CA CYS A 260 11.44 7.78 -1.55
C CYS A 260 12.54 8.04 -0.49
N ASP A 261 13.50 7.14 -0.31
CA ASP A 261 14.63 7.34 0.59
C ASP A 261 15.62 8.38 0.02
N TYR A 262 15.78 8.41 -1.31
CA TYR A 262 16.59 9.42 -1.99
C TYR A 262 15.90 10.79 -2.02
N LEU A 263 14.57 10.84 -2.01
CA LEU A 263 13.82 12.10 -1.86
C LEU A 263 13.98 12.71 -0.47
N ARG A 264 14.26 11.89 0.56
CA ARG A 264 14.49 12.38 1.93
C ARG A 264 15.78 13.20 2.03
N ARG A 265 16.80 12.84 1.23
CA ARG A 265 18.10 13.51 1.17
C ARG A 265 18.54 13.61 -0.30
N PRO A 266 18.03 14.59 -1.05
CA PRO A 266 18.29 14.69 -2.47
C PRO A 266 19.78 14.86 -2.75
N GLY A 267 20.36 13.91 -3.48
CA GLY A 267 21.73 14.00 -4.01
C GLY A 267 21.74 14.20 -5.54
N PRO A 268 22.93 14.36 -6.15
CA PRO A 268 23.07 14.64 -7.59
C PRO A 268 22.39 13.64 -8.53
N GLY A 269 22.10 12.41 -8.06
CA GLY A 269 21.47 11.35 -8.85
C GLY A 269 19.94 11.34 -8.89
N VAL A 270 19.25 12.12 -8.05
CA VAL A 270 17.79 12.02 -7.91
C VAL A 270 17.06 12.47 -9.17
N ALA A 271 17.51 13.54 -9.81
CA ALA A 271 16.94 14.03 -11.08
C ALA A 271 16.93 12.94 -12.15
N ARG A 272 18.06 12.23 -12.32
CA ARG A 272 18.17 11.11 -13.27
C ARG A 272 17.28 9.93 -12.89
N CYS A 273 17.09 9.67 -11.60
CA CYS A 273 16.18 8.60 -11.15
C CYS A 273 14.72 8.95 -11.47
N LEU A 274 14.32 10.22 -11.34
CA LEU A 274 12.99 10.70 -11.70
C LEU A 274 12.74 10.65 -13.21
N GLU A 275 13.71 11.09 -14.02
CA GLU A 275 13.65 10.93 -15.48
C GLU A 275 13.50 9.44 -15.87
N ARG A 276 14.28 8.55 -15.26
CA ARG A 276 14.15 7.10 -15.46
C ARG A 276 12.79 6.57 -15.05
N ALA A 277 12.22 7.06 -13.95
CA ALA A 277 10.86 6.68 -13.54
C ALA A 277 9.81 7.08 -14.58
N GLY A 278 9.92 8.30 -15.14
CA GLY A 278 9.04 8.75 -16.23
C GLY A 278 9.19 7.89 -17.48
N ALA A 279 10.43 7.59 -17.87
CA ALA A 279 10.77 6.70 -18.97
C ALA A 279 10.22 5.28 -18.78
N ALA A 280 10.27 4.75 -17.54
CA ALA A 280 9.72 3.44 -17.19
C ALA A 280 8.22 3.41 -17.39
N LEU A 281 7.54 4.43 -16.87
CA LEU A 281 6.09 4.51 -16.94
C LEU A 281 5.61 4.68 -18.38
N HIS A 282 6.35 5.44 -19.19
CA HIS A 282 6.09 5.53 -20.63
C HIS A 282 6.19 4.15 -21.29
N ALA A 283 7.25 3.39 -21.03
CA ALA A 283 7.42 2.04 -21.57
C ALA A 283 6.31 1.07 -21.12
N LEU A 284 5.86 1.17 -19.87
CA LEU A 284 4.73 0.38 -19.36
C LEU A 284 3.43 0.67 -20.10
N HIS A 285 3.14 1.95 -20.37
CA HIS A 285 1.91 2.33 -21.09
C HIS A 285 1.93 1.93 -22.57
N SER A 286 3.10 1.57 -23.11
CA SER A 286 3.25 1.00 -24.45
C SER A 286 3.14 -0.53 -24.46
N LEU A 287 3.01 -1.20 -23.31
CA LEU A 287 2.83 -2.65 -23.25
C LEU A 287 1.52 -3.03 -23.96
N PRO A 288 1.55 -3.83 -25.03
CA PRO A 288 0.35 -4.22 -25.74
C PRO A 288 -0.59 -5.02 -24.83
N GLN A 289 -1.89 -4.72 -24.87
CA GLN A 289 -2.90 -5.42 -24.09
C GLN A 289 -2.89 -6.94 -24.33
N ALA A 290 -2.62 -7.37 -25.57
CA ALA A 290 -2.48 -8.78 -25.92
C ALA A 290 -1.34 -9.46 -25.12
N VAL A 291 -0.25 -8.74 -24.83
CA VAL A 291 0.86 -9.23 -24.02
C VAL A 291 0.49 -9.20 -22.53
N ALA A 292 -0.12 -8.11 -22.05
CA ALA A 292 -0.52 -7.97 -20.64
C ALA A 292 -1.65 -8.93 -20.20
N GLY A 293 -2.30 -9.61 -21.15
CA GLY A 293 -3.41 -10.53 -20.93
C GLY A 293 -4.66 -9.85 -20.33
N PRO A 294 -5.63 -10.63 -19.82
CA PRO A 294 -6.86 -10.08 -19.28
C PRO A 294 -6.59 -9.26 -18.02
N LEU A 295 -7.11 -8.04 -18.02
CA LEU A 295 -7.02 -7.08 -16.92
C LEU A 295 -8.38 -6.45 -16.66
N PRO A 296 -8.72 -6.13 -15.40
CA PRO A 296 -9.94 -5.38 -15.11
C PRO A 296 -9.86 -4.00 -15.74
N VAL A 297 -11.00 -3.44 -16.13
CA VAL A 297 -11.11 -2.04 -16.54
C VAL A 297 -11.31 -1.19 -15.30
N HIS A 298 -10.60 -0.07 -15.21
CA HIS A 298 -10.76 0.92 -14.14
C HIS A 298 -10.96 2.31 -14.74
N ASP A 299 -12.22 2.73 -14.77
CA ASP A 299 -12.60 4.06 -15.25
C ASP A 299 -12.48 5.13 -14.16
N PHE A 300 -12.71 6.39 -14.57
CA PHE A 300 -12.66 7.53 -13.66
C PHE A 300 -13.73 7.47 -12.56
N ALA A 301 -14.93 6.98 -12.87
CA ALA A 301 -16.01 6.88 -11.89
C ALA A 301 -15.69 5.85 -10.80
N ALA A 302 -15.08 4.73 -11.17
CA ALA A 302 -14.54 3.73 -10.27
C ALA A 302 -13.46 4.33 -9.36
N GLU A 303 -12.60 5.20 -9.89
CA GLU A 303 -11.62 5.91 -9.07
C GLU A 303 -12.29 6.83 -8.04
N ILE A 304 -13.26 7.65 -8.45
CA ILE A 304 -13.95 8.54 -7.51
C ILE A 304 -14.65 7.75 -6.41
N ARG A 305 -15.32 6.63 -6.74
CA ARG A 305 -15.92 5.73 -5.75
C ARG A 305 -14.89 5.14 -4.80
N GLU A 306 -13.72 4.75 -5.31
CA GLU A 306 -12.64 4.19 -4.49
C GLU A 306 -12.10 5.23 -3.51
N VAL A 307 -11.79 6.44 -3.99
CA VAL A 307 -11.28 7.53 -3.15
C VAL A 307 -12.30 7.95 -2.11
N ALA A 308 -13.57 8.13 -2.50
CA ALA A 308 -14.65 8.46 -1.57
C ALA A 308 -14.79 7.41 -0.46
N ARG A 309 -14.73 6.12 -0.82
CA ARG A 309 -14.76 5.01 0.14
C ARG A 309 -13.55 5.03 1.08
N ASP A 310 -12.35 5.29 0.55
CA ASP A 310 -11.14 5.36 1.36
C ASP A 310 -11.19 6.57 2.32
N SER A 311 -11.71 7.72 1.88
CA SER A 311 -11.82 8.95 2.68
C SER A 311 -13.10 9.07 3.51
N ALA A 312 -13.98 8.06 3.51
CA ALA A 312 -15.31 8.12 4.14
C ALA A 312 -15.28 8.41 5.65
N HIS A 313 -14.15 8.14 6.31
CA HIS A 313 -13.95 8.39 7.73
C HIS A 313 -13.47 9.82 8.05
N VAL A 314 -12.98 10.56 7.05
CA VAL A 314 -12.44 11.92 7.26
C VAL A 314 -13.51 12.90 7.73
N PRO A 315 -14.75 12.95 7.18
CA PRO A 315 -15.79 13.86 7.67
C PRO A 315 -16.11 13.69 9.16
N ALA A 316 -16.04 12.46 9.69
CA ALA A 316 -16.27 12.21 11.12
C ALA A 316 -15.13 12.78 11.99
N LEU A 317 -13.89 12.72 11.51
CA LEU A 317 -12.72 13.21 12.24
C LEU A 317 -12.48 14.71 12.06
N LEU A 318 -12.70 15.21 10.85
CA LEU A 318 -12.32 16.54 10.38
C LEU A 318 -13.43 17.08 9.44
N PRO A 319 -14.58 17.53 9.98
CA PRO A 319 -15.78 17.84 9.18
C PRO A 319 -15.54 18.84 8.04
N THR A 320 -14.84 19.95 8.32
CA THR A 320 -14.53 20.97 7.31
C THR A 320 -13.69 20.42 6.17
N ILE A 321 -12.72 19.55 6.49
CA ILE A 321 -11.86 18.90 5.50
C ILE A 321 -12.66 17.84 4.72
N GLY A 322 -13.56 17.11 5.40
CA GLY A 322 -14.48 16.18 4.75
C GLY A 322 -15.37 16.85 3.71
N ALA A 323 -15.93 18.02 4.02
CA ALA A 323 -16.70 18.81 3.07
C ALA A 323 -15.84 19.29 1.89
N ALA A 324 -14.61 19.73 2.16
CA ALA A 324 -13.66 20.12 1.12
C ALA A 324 -13.28 18.96 0.19
N ILE A 325 -13.16 17.73 0.72
CA ILE A 325 -12.94 16.52 -0.08
C ILE A 325 -14.14 16.25 -0.98
N GLY A 326 -15.37 16.27 -0.44
CA GLY A 326 -16.59 16.06 -1.23
C GLY A 326 -16.68 17.03 -2.40
N ALA A 327 -16.56 18.33 -2.12
CA ALA A 327 -16.58 19.37 -3.15
C ALA A 327 -15.47 19.21 -4.20
N LEU A 328 -14.28 18.74 -3.79
CA LEU A 328 -13.18 18.48 -4.73
C LEU A 328 -13.48 17.30 -5.65
N LEU A 329 -14.08 16.21 -5.15
CA LEU A 329 -14.44 15.05 -5.95
C LEU A 329 -15.56 15.39 -6.95
N ASP A 330 -16.58 16.16 -6.54
CA ASP A 330 -17.64 16.66 -7.43
C ASP A 330 -17.07 17.54 -8.54
N ARG A 331 -16.16 18.46 -8.18
CA ARG A 331 -15.45 19.29 -9.15
C ARG A 331 -14.60 18.46 -10.11
N ALA A 332 -13.96 17.39 -9.61
CA ALA A 332 -13.14 16.51 -10.44
C ALA A 332 -13.99 15.80 -11.51
N GLN A 333 -15.21 15.38 -11.17
CA GLN A 333 -16.18 14.85 -12.14
C GLN A 333 -16.55 15.89 -13.19
N ALA A 334 -16.90 17.12 -12.79
CA ALA A 334 -17.24 18.17 -13.75
C ALA A 334 -16.08 18.54 -14.69
N VAL A 335 -14.84 18.53 -14.20
CA VAL A 335 -13.64 18.76 -15.03
C VAL A 335 -13.38 17.59 -15.98
N ARG A 336 -13.63 16.34 -15.55
CA ARG A 336 -13.46 15.16 -16.40
C ARG A 336 -14.25 15.26 -17.69
N GLU A 337 -15.51 15.70 -17.62
CA GLU A 337 -16.41 15.84 -18.78
C GLU A 337 -15.92 16.87 -19.82
N ARG A 338 -15.06 17.81 -19.42
CA ARG A 338 -14.51 18.85 -20.30
C ARG A 338 -13.21 18.43 -21.00
N LEU A 339 -12.58 17.34 -20.55
CA LEU A 339 -11.29 16.90 -21.06
C LEU A 339 -11.48 15.85 -22.16
N PRO A 340 -10.72 15.91 -23.27
CA PRO A 340 -10.71 14.83 -24.25
C PRO A 340 -10.35 13.51 -23.58
N GLN A 341 -11.04 12.43 -23.96
CA GLN A 341 -10.78 11.09 -23.46
C GLN A 341 -9.77 10.38 -24.36
N GLU A 342 -9.10 9.36 -23.85
CA GLU A 342 -8.27 8.47 -24.65
C GLU A 342 -8.55 6.99 -24.32
N PRO A 343 -8.23 6.06 -25.23
CA PRO A 343 -8.39 4.64 -24.96
C PRO A 343 -7.60 4.20 -23.71
N PRO A 344 -8.17 3.35 -22.86
CA PRO A 344 -7.44 2.75 -21.75
C PRO A 344 -6.23 1.95 -22.22
N THR A 345 -5.13 2.00 -21.47
CA THR A 345 -3.95 1.17 -21.67
C THR A 345 -3.56 0.46 -20.38
N PHE A 346 -2.57 -0.43 -20.45
CA PHE A 346 -1.95 -1.01 -19.27
C PHE A 346 -1.49 0.09 -18.32
N THR A 347 -2.05 0.11 -17.12
CA THR A 347 -1.74 1.06 -16.06
C THR A 347 -1.33 0.28 -14.81
N HIS A 348 -0.23 0.64 -14.17
CA HIS A 348 0.27 0.05 -12.93
C HIS A 348 -0.67 0.31 -11.74
N ARG A 349 -1.30 1.49 -11.70
CA ARG A 349 -2.23 2.00 -10.68
C ARG A 349 -1.70 2.16 -9.26
N ASP A 350 -0.52 1.63 -8.98
CA ASP A 350 0.24 1.91 -7.76
C ASP A 350 1.65 2.43 -8.01
N PHE A 351 1.85 3.17 -9.12
CA PHE A 351 3.15 3.72 -9.48
C PHE A 351 3.56 4.85 -8.52
N LYS A 352 4.52 4.58 -7.64
CA LYS A 352 4.98 5.50 -6.57
C LYS A 352 6.42 5.23 -6.17
N CYS A 353 7.06 6.19 -5.51
CA CYS A 353 8.48 6.16 -5.15
C CYS A 353 8.87 4.98 -4.25
N GLU A 354 7.93 4.44 -3.47
CA GLU A 354 8.17 3.23 -2.65
C GLU A 354 8.29 1.95 -3.49
N HIS A 355 7.76 1.95 -4.73
CA HIS A 355 7.73 0.80 -5.63
C HIS A 355 8.80 0.89 -6.73
N LEU A 356 9.71 1.87 -6.61
CA LEU A 356 10.81 2.10 -7.53
C LEU A 356 12.13 1.92 -6.77
N LEU A 357 12.75 0.76 -6.93
CA LEU A 357 14.01 0.44 -6.26
C LEU A 357 15.20 0.91 -7.10
N VAL A 358 15.99 1.81 -6.52
CA VAL A 358 17.14 2.45 -7.15
C VAL A 358 18.42 1.74 -6.73
N ALA A 359 19.17 1.28 -7.73
CA ALA A 359 20.53 0.76 -7.61
C ALA A 359 21.45 1.48 -8.60
N PRO A 360 22.80 1.38 -8.47
CA PRO A 360 23.72 2.00 -9.43
C PRO A 360 23.36 1.62 -10.87
N GLY A 361 23.05 2.63 -11.69
CA GLY A 361 22.70 2.44 -13.10
C GLY A 361 21.32 1.83 -13.38
N ARG A 362 20.55 1.37 -12.38
CA ARG A 362 19.33 0.57 -12.56
C ARG A 362 18.14 1.07 -11.72
N LEU A 363 16.95 1.03 -12.30
CA LEU A 363 15.68 1.20 -11.60
C LEU A 363 14.84 -0.07 -11.75
N THR A 364 14.37 -0.63 -10.63
CA THR A 364 13.51 -1.83 -10.64
C THR A 364 12.11 -1.52 -10.12
N LEU A 365 11.10 -1.82 -10.92
CA LEU A 365 9.69 -1.69 -10.55
C LEU A 365 9.20 -2.92 -9.80
N ILE A 366 8.38 -2.70 -8.76
CA ILE A 366 7.76 -3.77 -7.97
C ILE A 366 6.27 -3.51 -7.75
N ASP A 367 5.55 -4.55 -7.33
CA ASP A 367 4.15 -4.49 -6.86
C ASP A 367 3.10 -4.17 -7.96
N PHE A 368 2.88 -5.14 -8.84
CA PHE A 368 1.88 -5.10 -9.94
C PHE A 368 0.46 -5.52 -9.51
N ASP A 369 0.13 -5.45 -8.22
CA ASP A 369 -1.13 -5.95 -7.66
C ASP A 369 -2.39 -5.23 -8.14
N ARG A 370 -2.22 -3.98 -8.55
CA ARG A 370 -3.30 -3.04 -8.86
C ARG A 370 -3.48 -2.82 -10.36
N CYS A 371 -2.69 -3.50 -11.20
CA CYS A 371 -2.71 -3.33 -12.64
C CYS A 371 -4.12 -3.51 -13.23
N ALA A 372 -4.46 -2.61 -14.14
CA ALA A 372 -5.75 -2.55 -14.81
C ALA A 372 -5.60 -1.87 -16.18
N LEU A 373 -6.60 -2.01 -17.03
CA LEU A 373 -6.78 -1.11 -18.17
C LEU A 373 -7.42 0.17 -17.66
N ALA A 374 -6.69 1.27 -17.75
CA ALA A 374 -7.13 2.57 -17.29
C ALA A 374 -6.59 3.69 -18.18
N ASP A 375 -7.08 4.90 -17.95
CA ASP A 375 -6.51 6.13 -18.51
C ASP A 375 -5.03 6.25 -18.06
N PRO A 376 -4.04 6.26 -18.97
CA PRO A 376 -2.63 6.32 -18.60
C PRO A 376 -2.25 7.62 -17.89
N ALA A 377 -3.09 8.65 -17.95
CA ALA A 377 -2.92 9.84 -17.12
C ALA A 377 -3.02 9.53 -15.61
N TYR A 378 -3.64 8.42 -15.24
CA TYR A 378 -3.78 7.97 -13.85
C TYR A 378 -2.42 7.82 -13.17
N ASP A 379 -1.50 7.03 -13.73
CA ASP A 379 -0.22 6.75 -13.09
C ASP A 379 0.68 7.98 -13.05
N ILE A 380 0.59 8.86 -14.05
CA ILE A 380 1.28 10.16 -14.05
C ILE A 380 0.78 10.98 -12.87
N GLY A 381 -0.55 11.17 -12.76
CA GLY A 381 -1.17 11.93 -11.69
C GLY A 381 -0.87 11.35 -10.31
N LYS A 382 -0.89 10.03 -10.19
CA LYS A 382 -0.52 9.32 -8.96
C LYS A 382 0.92 9.59 -8.57
N PHE A 383 1.86 9.51 -9.50
CA PHE A 383 3.26 9.76 -9.20
C PHE A 383 3.52 11.22 -8.82
N LEU A 384 2.88 12.17 -9.51
CA LEU A 384 2.96 13.58 -9.17
C LEU A 384 2.43 13.86 -7.76
N ALA A 385 1.28 13.26 -7.39
CA ALA A 385 0.72 13.33 -6.05
C ALA A 385 1.63 12.67 -4.99
N ASP A 386 2.28 11.57 -5.35
CA ASP A 386 3.26 10.88 -4.50
C ASP A 386 4.49 11.75 -4.22
N LEU A 387 5.04 12.41 -5.24
CA LEU A 387 6.13 13.39 -5.08
C LEU A 387 5.71 14.53 -4.17
N GLN A 388 4.52 15.12 -4.39
CA GLN A 388 4.01 16.17 -3.50
C GLN A 388 3.96 15.69 -2.04
N SER A 389 3.46 14.48 -1.82
CA SER A 389 3.37 13.88 -0.48
C SER A 389 4.74 13.72 0.17
N TRP A 390 5.76 13.22 -0.53
CA TRP A 390 7.10 13.05 0.03
C TRP A 390 7.84 14.36 0.27
N PHE A 391 7.83 15.29 -0.69
CA PHE A 391 8.46 16.60 -0.52
C PHE A 391 7.83 17.35 0.66
N PHE A 392 6.51 17.23 0.82
CA PHE A 392 5.81 17.77 1.96
C PHE A 392 6.21 17.11 3.28
N VAL A 393 6.21 15.76 3.35
CA VAL A 393 6.56 15.01 4.56
C VAL A 393 7.98 15.32 5.03
N TYR A 394 8.90 15.53 4.09
CA TYR A 394 10.30 15.84 4.37
C TYR A 394 10.63 17.33 4.40
N ASN A 395 9.64 18.20 4.24
CA ASN A 395 9.79 19.65 4.12
C ASN A 395 10.89 20.07 3.13
N GLN A 396 10.94 19.41 1.97
CA GLN A 396 11.94 19.62 0.93
C GLN A 396 11.47 20.69 -0.06
N GLN A 397 12.42 21.51 -0.53
CA GLN A 397 12.24 22.36 -1.69
C GLN A 397 12.52 21.56 -2.97
N GLY A 398 12.14 22.08 -4.13
CA GLY A 398 12.49 21.46 -5.41
C GLY A 398 11.42 20.56 -6.03
N LEU A 399 10.18 20.61 -5.53
CA LEU A 399 9.07 19.78 -6.02
C LEU A 399 8.80 19.99 -7.51
N GLU A 400 8.79 21.24 -7.96
CA GLU A 400 8.56 21.59 -9.37
C GLU A 400 9.63 20.98 -10.27
N GLN A 401 10.91 21.13 -9.92
CA GLN A 401 12.01 20.53 -10.66
C GLN A 401 11.93 18.99 -10.63
N ALA A 402 11.51 18.39 -9.52
CA ALA A 402 11.32 16.94 -9.46
C ALA A 402 10.18 16.45 -10.37
N GLN A 403 9.06 17.17 -10.40
CA GLN A 403 7.95 16.89 -11.31
C GLN A 403 8.36 17.08 -12.77
N GLU A 404 9.10 18.15 -13.09
CA GLU A 404 9.65 18.41 -14.43
C GLU A 404 10.57 17.28 -14.89
N ARG A 405 11.47 16.79 -14.02
CA ARG A 405 12.37 15.68 -14.36
C ARG A 405 11.61 14.40 -14.65
N PHE A 406 10.61 14.06 -13.84
CA PHE A 406 9.74 12.92 -14.10
C PHE A 406 9.00 13.08 -15.44
N LEU A 407 8.38 14.24 -15.67
CA LEU A 407 7.63 14.51 -16.89
C LEU A 407 8.55 14.53 -18.12
N ALA A 408 9.77 15.05 -18.03
CA ALA A 408 10.74 15.02 -19.13
C ALA A 408 11.07 13.60 -19.58
N GLY A 409 11.11 12.63 -18.66
CA GLY A 409 11.29 11.21 -18.99
C GLY A 409 10.05 10.56 -19.60
N TYR A 410 8.85 11.01 -19.22
CA TYR A 410 7.57 10.42 -19.65
C TYR A 410 7.03 11.03 -20.95
N ALA A 411 7.18 12.34 -21.12
CA ALA A 411 6.50 13.16 -22.12
C ALA A 411 6.91 12.94 -23.59
N PRO A 412 8.06 12.33 -23.96
CA PRO A 412 8.36 12.09 -25.37
C PRO A 412 7.20 11.35 -26.07
N GLY A 413 6.52 12.02 -27.01
CA GLY A 413 5.36 11.47 -27.74
C GLY A 413 4.04 11.41 -26.96
N ALA A 414 3.97 11.91 -25.72
CA ALA A 414 2.72 11.95 -24.96
C ALA A 414 1.86 13.17 -25.36
N PRO A 415 0.54 13.00 -25.62
CA PRO A 415 -0.34 14.12 -25.93
C PRO A 415 -0.45 15.12 -24.77
N THR A 416 -0.53 16.41 -25.06
CA THR A 416 -0.72 17.47 -24.05
C THR A 416 -1.98 17.25 -23.22
N GLU A 417 -3.04 16.75 -23.83
CA GLU A 417 -4.32 16.42 -23.19
C GLU A 417 -4.16 15.36 -22.10
N ARG A 418 -3.23 14.41 -22.29
CA ARG A 418 -2.90 13.39 -21.28
C ARG A 418 -2.27 14.03 -20.05
N LEU A 419 -1.39 15.02 -20.24
CA LEU A 419 -0.78 15.75 -19.13
C LEU A 419 -1.79 16.63 -18.38
N LEU A 420 -2.80 17.18 -19.07
CA LEU A 420 -3.91 17.87 -18.42
C LEU A 420 -4.77 16.91 -17.58
N ARG A 421 -5.13 15.73 -18.12
CA ARG A 421 -5.80 14.67 -17.36
C ARG A 421 -4.94 14.20 -16.18
N ALA A 422 -3.62 14.19 -16.30
CA ALA A 422 -2.74 13.79 -15.21
C ALA A 422 -2.84 14.74 -14.01
N ARG A 423 -3.03 16.05 -14.25
CA ARG A 423 -3.27 17.03 -13.17
C ARG A 423 -4.63 16.83 -12.51
N LEU A 424 -5.65 16.40 -13.26
CA LEU A 424 -6.94 15.98 -12.68
C LEU A 424 -6.75 14.79 -11.74
N TYR A 425 -6.04 13.75 -12.20
CA TYR A 425 -5.73 12.59 -11.36
C TYR A 425 -4.82 12.96 -10.18
N GLU A 426 -3.85 13.87 -10.34
CA GLU A 426 -3.00 14.34 -9.24
C GLU A 426 -3.84 14.93 -8.09
N ALA A 427 -4.82 15.78 -8.39
CA ALA A 427 -5.72 16.33 -7.38
C ALA A 427 -6.52 15.22 -6.67
N VAL A 428 -7.07 14.26 -7.41
CA VAL A 428 -7.82 13.13 -6.84
C VAL A 428 -6.91 12.21 -6.00
N GLN A 429 -5.71 11.89 -6.47
CA GLN A 429 -4.76 11.04 -5.77
C GLN A 429 -4.19 11.70 -4.51
N LEU A 430 -4.05 13.03 -4.49
CA LEU A 430 -3.69 13.76 -3.27
C LEU A 430 -4.71 13.53 -2.14
N VAL A 431 -6.01 13.47 -2.45
CA VAL A 431 -7.05 13.08 -1.48
C VAL A 431 -6.78 11.67 -0.96
N GLN A 432 -6.53 10.70 -1.85
CA GLN A 432 -6.28 9.32 -1.45
C GLN A 432 -5.03 9.19 -0.56
N MET A 433 -3.97 9.95 -0.86
CA MET A 433 -2.73 9.95 -0.07
C MET A 433 -2.94 10.46 1.36
N THR A 434 -3.89 11.38 1.58
CA THR A 434 -4.21 11.85 2.93
C THR A 434 -4.67 10.73 3.84
N VAL A 435 -5.30 9.69 3.28
CA VAL A 435 -5.79 8.51 4.00
C VAL A 435 -4.74 7.41 4.07
N LEU A 436 -4.16 7.04 2.94
CA LEU A 436 -3.24 5.89 2.87
C LEU A 436 -1.98 6.09 3.71
N ARG A 437 -1.55 7.35 3.84
CA ARG A 437 -0.41 7.78 4.67
C ARG A 437 -0.82 8.46 5.96
N ALA A 438 -2.11 8.48 6.30
CA ALA A 438 -2.61 9.04 7.54
C ALA A 438 -1.98 8.32 8.73
N ARG A 439 -0.99 8.95 9.36
CA ARG A 439 -0.52 8.51 10.67
C ARG A 439 -1.42 9.13 11.72
N LEU A 440 -2.66 8.63 11.81
CA LEU A 440 -3.73 9.18 12.67
C LEU A 440 -3.31 9.32 14.14
N PHE A 441 -2.31 8.54 14.58
CA PHE A 441 -1.73 8.61 15.92
C PHE A 441 -0.76 9.79 16.14
N GLU A 442 -0.24 10.42 15.09
CA GLU A 442 0.71 11.54 15.23
C GLU A 442 -0.03 12.86 15.46
N HIS A 443 0.52 13.72 16.34
CA HIS A 443 -0.10 15.01 16.71
C HIS A 443 -0.45 15.89 15.51
N HIS A 444 0.41 15.89 14.48
CA HIS A 444 0.27 16.74 13.30
C HIS A 444 -0.57 16.11 12.19
N ALA A 445 -1.32 15.03 12.47
CA ALA A 445 -2.10 14.32 11.44
C ALA A 445 -3.14 15.23 10.76
N ALA A 446 -3.92 16.01 11.53
CA ALA A 446 -4.91 16.95 10.98
C ALA A 446 -4.27 17.98 10.04
N TYR A 447 -3.22 18.65 10.50
CA TYR A 447 -2.47 19.64 9.72
C TYR A 447 -1.93 19.06 8.39
N ARG A 448 -1.43 17.82 8.41
CA ARG A 448 -0.94 17.18 7.19
C ARG A 448 -2.05 16.83 6.20
N ILE A 449 -3.18 16.33 6.70
CA ILE A 449 -4.37 16.08 5.86
C ILE A 449 -4.83 17.39 5.24
N GLU A 450 -5.00 18.43 6.05
CA GLU A 450 -5.43 19.76 5.60
C GLU A 450 -4.52 20.32 4.51
N ARG A 451 -3.20 20.29 4.70
CA ARG A 451 -2.27 20.79 3.70
C ARG A 451 -2.29 20.00 2.40
N LEU A 452 -2.40 18.67 2.44
CA LEU A 452 -2.52 17.87 1.22
C LEU A 452 -3.83 18.16 0.47
N ILE A 453 -4.94 18.38 1.17
CA ILE A 453 -6.20 18.81 0.55
C ILE A 453 -6.07 20.21 -0.04
N GLY A 454 -5.41 21.15 0.65
CA GLY A 454 -5.11 22.47 0.09
C GLY A 454 -4.26 22.40 -1.19
N ARG A 455 -3.29 21.47 -1.26
CA ARG A 455 -2.53 21.20 -2.49
C ARG A 455 -3.40 20.64 -3.60
N ALA A 456 -4.31 19.72 -3.28
CA ALA A 456 -5.24 19.15 -4.23
C ALA A 456 -6.16 20.23 -4.84
N GLN A 457 -6.64 21.16 -3.99
CA GLN A 457 -7.40 22.32 -4.43
C GLN A 457 -6.58 23.25 -5.33
N ALA A 458 -5.32 23.52 -4.98
CA ALA A 458 -4.44 24.35 -5.81
C ALA A 458 -4.20 23.75 -7.21
N VAL A 459 -3.94 22.43 -7.27
CA VAL A 459 -3.80 21.71 -8.55
C VAL A 459 -5.09 21.80 -9.38
N MET A 460 -6.25 21.58 -8.74
CA MET A 460 -7.55 21.68 -9.42
C MET A 460 -7.84 23.10 -9.94
N ASN A 461 -7.53 24.13 -9.15
CA ASN A 461 -7.73 25.53 -9.54
C ASN A 461 -6.86 25.88 -10.75
N ASN A 462 -5.58 25.51 -10.73
CA ASN A 462 -4.66 25.75 -11.84
C ASN A 462 -5.13 25.04 -13.12
N LEU A 463 -5.58 23.80 -13.02
CA LEU A 463 -6.13 23.05 -14.16
C LEU A 463 -7.35 23.76 -14.77
N GLN A 464 -8.28 24.24 -13.94
CA GLN A 464 -9.46 24.96 -14.41
C GLN A 464 -9.08 26.27 -15.11
N SER A 465 -8.17 27.05 -14.54
CA SER A 465 -7.66 28.27 -15.19
C SER A 465 -7.06 28.01 -16.57
N VAL A 466 -6.28 26.94 -16.72
CA VAL A 466 -5.71 26.54 -18.03
C VAL A 466 -6.82 26.19 -19.03
N LEU A 467 -7.84 25.45 -18.61
CA LEU A 467 -8.96 25.07 -19.47
C LEU A 467 -9.82 26.28 -19.89
N ASP A 468 -10.03 27.22 -18.98
CA ASP A 468 -10.82 28.43 -19.25
C ASP A 468 -10.08 29.39 -20.19
N LEU A 469 -8.76 29.53 -20.03
CA LEU A 469 -7.90 30.28 -20.96
C LEU A 469 -7.92 29.67 -22.36
N THR A 470 -7.81 28.34 -22.45
CA THR A 470 -7.84 27.63 -23.74
C THR A 470 -9.18 27.84 -24.45
N ARG A 471 -10.30 27.80 -23.73
CA ARG A 471 -11.64 28.08 -24.28
C ARG A 471 -11.77 29.53 -24.78
N SER A 472 -11.25 30.49 -24.02
CA SER A 472 -11.27 31.92 -24.41
C SER A 472 -10.48 32.17 -25.70
N LEU A 473 -9.32 31.53 -25.85
CA LEU A 473 -8.49 31.62 -27.05
C LEU A 473 -9.16 30.97 -28.29
N VAL A 474 -9.86 29.85 -28.12
CA VAL A 474 -10.63 29.20 -29.19
C VAL A 474 -11.81 30.07 -29.62
N ASN A 475 -12.57 30.62 -28.66
CA ASN A 475 -13.72 31.49 -28.96
C ASN A 475 -13.32 32.80 -29.65
N ARG A 476 -12.12 33.33 -29.40
CA ARG A 476 -11.60 34.54 -30.09
C ARG A 476 -11.14 34.26 -31.54
N LYS A 477 -10.91 33.01 -31.92
CA LYS A 477 -10.44 32.62 -33.27
C LYS A 477 -11.55 32.23 -34.24
N GLN A 478 -12.81 32.20 -33.84
CA GLN A 478 -13.95 32.12 -34.77
C GLN A 478 -14.34 33.55 -35.19
N PRO A 479 -14.10 33.99 -36.44
CA PRO A 479 -14.66 35.25 -36.91
C PRO A 479 -16.17 35.11 -36.93
N ALA A 480 -16.87 36.16 -36.47
CA ALA A 480 -18.30 36.31 -36.75
C ALA A 480 -18.47 36.16 -38.27
N ALA A 481 -19.20 35.13 -38.71
CA ALA A 481 -19.69 35.08 -40.07
C ALA A 481 -20.56 36.32 -40.25
N ILE A 482 -20.03 37.31 -40.97
CA ILE A 482 -20.78 38.47 -41.40
C ILE A 482 -21.75 37.93 -42.44
N SER A 483 -23.01 37.75 -42.02
CA SER A 483 -24.14 37.54 -42.91
C SER A 483 -24.27 38.80 -43.78
N GLY A 484 -23.86 38.68 -45.04
CA GLY A 484 -24.17 39.65 -46.09
C GLY A 484 -25.56 39.44 -46.66
#